data_AF-A0A385Z9V7-F1
#
_entry.id   AF-A0A385Z9V7-F1
#
_cell.length_a   1.000
_cell.length_b   1.000
_cell.length_c   1.000
_cell.angle_alpha   90.00
_cell.angle_beta   90.00
_cell.angle_gamma   90.00
#
_symmetry.space_group_name_H-M   'P 1'
#
loop_
_entity.id
_entity.type
_entity.pdbx_description
1 polymer ?
#
loop_
_entity_poly.entity_id
_entity_poly.type
_entity_poly.pdbx_seq_one_letter_code
_entity_poly.pdbx_strand_id
1 'polypeptide(L)'
;MTVLRIPLLVLFVLGLAGCVGYQPVPLYKLDSGNPGIPTQKNGPAVLLGPVQVADYLQRETLLQRQPDGSLKPSVDERWAGSLEADIDQVLMRQLAWRLDTQRLALAPATAGFSPDVQILLSITRFDSGPQQPAVLEAQWRLLDKRGELRDSRLIRLQEAHQGNAADQVRAQSQLLQQLVQQLATAVLPLTKEPQPLAETPRKPAPATPARPKESAEPKIPMAAPVRTDVEVYRF
;
A
#
# COMPACT_ATOMS: atom_id res chain seq x y z
N MET A 1 19.81 -75.24 -16.57
CA MET A 1 20.54 -74.04 -16.08
C MET A 1 19.94 -72.70 -16.57
N THR A 2 18.88 -72.71 -17.38
CA THR A 2 18.23 -71.50 -17.93
C THR A 2 17.16 -70.90 -17.01
N VAL A 3 16.55 -71.69 -16.12
CA VAL A 3 15.44 -71.27 -15.26
C VAL A 3 15.89 -70.35 -14.10
N LEU A 4 17.15 -70.45 -13.67
CA LEU A 4 17.72 -69.61 -12.59
C LEU A 4 18.15 -68.21 -13.08
N ARG A 5 18.28 -68.00 -14.39
CA ARG A 5 18.73 -66.72 -14.97
C ARG A 5 17.61 -65.67 -15.05
N ILE A 6 16.37 -66.11 -15.18
CA ILE A 6 15.18 -65.25 -15.26
C ILE A 6 14.91 -64.50 -13.94
N PRO A 7 14.90 -65.14 -12.74
CA PRO A 7 14.66 -64.42 -11.49
C PRO A 7 15.81 -63.44 -11.14
N LEU A 8 17.05 -63.75 -11.53
CA LEU A 8 18.20 -62.86 -11.34
C LEU A 8 18.09 -61.58 -12.19
N LEU A 9 17.57 -61.71 -13.41
CA LEU A 9 17.40 -60.58 -14.33
C LEU A 9 16.22 -59.68 -13.90
N VAL A 10 15.13 -60.26 -13.41
CA VAL A 10 14.00 -59.51 -12.82
C VAL A 10 14.43 -58.75 -11.56
N LEU A 11 15.23 -59.37 -10.68
CA LEU A 11 15.75 -58.73 -9.48
C LEU A 11 16.73 -57.58 -9.80
N PHE A 12 17.54 -57.73 -10.85
CA PHE A 12 18.45 -56.68 -11.33
C PHE A 12 17.69 -55.49 -11.92
N VAL A 13 16.63 -55.73 -12.70
CA VAL A 13 15.76 -54.68 -13.25
C VAL A 13 14.97 -53.95 -12.16
N LEU A 14 14.53 -54.64 -11.10
CA LEU A 14 13.89 -54.00 -9.93
C LEU A 14 14.88 -53.16 -9.10
N GLY A 15 16.17 -53.53 -9.05
CA GLY A 15 17.21 -52.77 -8.37
C GLY A 15 17.55 -51.43 -9.02
N LEU A 16 17.31 -51.29 -10.34
CA LEU A 16 17.57 -50.06 -11.10
C LEU A 16 16.45 -49.02 -11.00
N ALA A 17 15.26 -49.38 -10.49
CA ALA A 17 14.11 -48.48 -10.38
C ALA A 17 14.10 -47.63 -9.09
N GLY A 18 15.09 -47.78 -8.21
CA GLY A 18 15.09 -47.20 -6.85
C GLY A 18 15.67 -45.80 -6.69
N CYS A 19 16.21 -45.17 -7.73
CA CYS A 19 16.82 -43.83 -7.63
C CYS A 19 15.94 -42.77 -8.29
N VAL A 20 14.66 -42.66 -7.90
CA VAL A 20 13.91 -41.41 -8.08
C VAL A 20 14.49 -40.41 -7.09
N GLY A 21 15.48 -39.64 -7.56
CA GLY A 21 16.08 -38.56 -6.79
C GLY A 21 15.06 -37.45 -6.58
N TYR A 22 14.52 -37.37 -5.36
CA TYR A 22 13.69 -36.24 -4.94
C TYR A 22 14.59 -35.00 -4.81
N GLN A 23 14.56 -34.10 -5.79
CA GLN A 23 15.21 -32.80 -5.68
C GLN A 23 14.29 -31.86 -4.89
N PRO A 24 14.77 -31.25 -3.78
CA PRO A 24 13.96 -30.31 -3.02
C PRO A 24 13.70 -29.04 -3.83
N VAL A 25 12.44 -28.61 -3.88
CA VAL A 25 12.02 -27.36 -4.54
C VAL A 25 12.57 -26.17 -3.73
N PRO A 26 13.42 -25.28 -4.30
CA PRO A 26 13.86 -24.08 -3.62
C PRO A 26 12.69 -23.17 -3.23
N LEU A 27 12.73 -22.72 -1.97
CA LEU A 27 11.76 -21.80 -1.39
C LEU A 27 12.37 -20.41 -1.28
N TYR A 28 11.64 -19.41 -1.75
CA TYR A 28 12.08 -18.03 -1.79
C TYR A 28 11.32 -17.16 -0.79
N LYS A 29 12.02 -16.17 -0.25
CA LYS A 29 11.46 -15.15 0.63
C LYS A 29 12.07 -13.81 0.23
N LEU A 30 11.30 -12.73 0.34
CA LEU A 30 11.79 -11.38 0.18
C LEU A 30 12.79 -11.07 1.27
N ASP A 31 13.90 -10.46 0.87
CA ASP A 31 14.91 -10.01 1.81
C ASP A 31 14.58 -8.61 2.31
N SER A 32 14.51 -8.45 3.63
CA SER A 32 14.42 -7.14 4.27
C SER A 32 15.74 -6.38 4.21
N GLY A 33 16.82 -6.93 3.66
CA GLY A 33 18.17 -6.40 3.81
C GLY A 33 18.63 -6.50 5.26
N ASN A 34 19.44 -5.53 5.71
CA ASN A 34 19.95 -5.48 7.07
C ASN A 34 19.45 -4.24 7.84
N PRO A 35 18.14 -4.16 8.17
CA PRO A 35 17.59 -3.04 8.91
C PRO A 35 18.10 -3.06 10.36
N GLY A 36 18.52 -1.90 10.86
CA GLY A 36 18.91 -1.73 12.25
C GLY A 36 17.72 -1.80 13.21
N ILE A 37 18.03 -1.90 14.51
CA ILE A 37 17.00 -1.88 15.56
C ILE A 37 16.66 -0.42 15.88
N PRO A 38 15.38 0.00 15.80
CA PRO A 38 14.98 1.37 16.15
C PRO A 38 15.22 1.66 17.62
N THR A 39 15.71 2.86 17.91
CA THR A 39 16.14 3.27 19.25
C THR A 39 15.10 4.11 19.99
N GLN A 40 14.24 4.85 19.27
CA GLN A 40 13.30 5.76 19.91
C GLN A 40 12.01 5.06 20.34
N LYS A 41 11.83 4.94 21.65
CA LYS A 41 10.57 4.49 22.27
C LYS A 41 9.42 5.50 22.07
N ASN A 42 9.76 6.79 22.05
CA ASN A 42 8.81 7.90 21.91
C ASN A 42 8.89 8.56 20.52
N GLY A 43 9.32 7.80 19.50
CA GLY A 43 9.31 8.26 18.11
C GLY A 43 7.89 8.50 17.58
N PRO A 44 7.76 8.90 16.31
CA PRO A 44 6.45 9.06 15.69
C PRO A 44 5.65 7.77 15.72
N ALA A 45 4.36 7.88 16.06
CA ALA A 45 3.42 6.78 15.95
C ALA A 45 2.95 6.63 14.51
N VAL A 46 3.23 5.49 13.89
CA VAL A 46 2.85 5.23 12.50
C VAL A 46 1.98 3.98 12.45
N LEU A 47 0.83 4.10 11.79
CA LEU A 47 -0.06 2.97 11.51
C LEU A 47 0.10 2.58 10.04
N LEU A 48 0.54 1.36 9.78
CA LEU A 48 0.44 0.76 8.46
C LEU A 48 -0.94 0.09 8.35
N GLY A 49 -1.79 0.64 7.48
CA GLY A 49 -3.08 0.03 7.12
C GLY A 49 -2.91 -1.31 6.42
N PRO A 50 -4.01 -2.05 6.16
CA PRO A 50 -3.94 -3.29 5.40
C PRO A 50 -3.31 -3.03 4.03
N VAL A 51 -2.25 -3.75 3.70
CA VAL A 51 -1.56 -3.61 2.43
C VAL A 51 -2.36 -4.36 1.38
N GLN A 52 -2.97 -3.64 0.45
CA GLN A 52 -3.76 -4.26 -0.61
C GLN A 52 -2.82 -4.80 -1.68
N VAL A 53 -2.70 -6.12 -1.79
CA VAL A 53 -1.85 -6.77 -2.81
C VAL A 53 -2.75 -7.38 -3.88
N ALA A 54 -2.39 -7.20 -5.16
CA ALA A 54 -3.15 -7.75 -6.28
C ALA A 54 -3.41 -9.27 -6.13
N ASP A 55 -4.63 -9.72 -6.42
CA ASP A 55 -5.11 -11.09 -6.14
C ASP A 55 -4.22 -12.19 -6.74
N TYR A 56 -3.58 -11.94 -7.88
CA TYR A 56 -2.70 -12.91 -8.51
C TYR A 56 -1.44 -13.21 -7.68
N LEU A 57 -1.01 -12.27 -6.83
CA LEU A 57 0.15 -12.37 -5.95
C LEU A 57 -0.14 -13.10 -4.64
N GLN A 58 -1.42 -13.30 -4.29
CA GLN A 58 -1.85 -13.97 -3.05
C GLN A 58 -1.80 -15.51 -3.19
N ARG A 59 -0.70 -16.01 -3.76
CA ARG A 59 -0.48 -17.43 -4.04
C ARG A 59 0.91 -17.84 -3.53
N GLU A 60 1.04 -19.07 -3.05
CA GLU A 60 2.33 -19.62 -2.62
C GLU A 60 3.24 -20.01 -3.80
N THR A 61 2.71 -19.98 -5.03
CA THR A 61 3.49 -20.27 -6.24
C THR A 61 4.21 -19.02 -6.72
N LEU A 62 5.48 -19.17 -7.09
CA LEU A 62 6.25 -18.11 -7.70
C LEU A 62 5.77 -17.94 -9.16
N LEU A 63 5.19 -16.78 -9.47
CA LEU A 63 4.66 -16.47 -10.80
C LEU A 63 5.73 -15.80 -11.67
N GLN A 64 5.82 -16.24 -12.92
CA GLN A 64 6.81 -15.82 -13.91
C GLN A 64 6.13 -15.05 -15.03
N ARG A 65 6.45 -13.76 -15.16
CA ARG A 65 6.03 -12.87 -16.24
C ARG A 65 6.64 -13.33 -17.58
N GLN A 66 5.79 -13.55 -18.57
CA GLN A 66 6.21 -13.89 -19.91
C GLN A 66 6.28 -12.63 -20.81
N PRO A 67 7.09 -12.63 -21.88
CA PRO A 67 7.19 -11.50 -22.80
C PRO A 67 5.87 -11.14 -23.49
N ASP A 68 4.97 -12.11 -23.65
CA ASP A 68 3.67 -11.95 -24.32
C ASP A 68 2.60 -11.31 -23.43
N GLY A 69 2.92 -10.97 -22.18
CA GLY A 69 1.92 -10.43 -21.29
C GLY A 69 1.22 -11.47 -20.39
N SER A 70 1.60 -12.76 -20.41
CA SER A 70 1.00 -13.80 -19.55
C SER A 70 1.81 -14.08 -18.26
N LEU A 71 1.14 -14.63 -17.23
CA LEU A 71 1.78 -15.15 -16.02
C LEU A 71 1.76 -16.67 -16.07
N LYS A 72 2.91 -17.30 -15.82
CA LYS A 72 3.02 -18.75 -15.66
C LYS A 72 3.49 -19.10 -14.25
N PRO A 73 2.87 -20.07 -13.58
CA PRO A 73 3.41 -20.60 -12.34
C PRO A 73 4.75 -21.28 -12.61
N SER A 74 5.73 -21.05 -11.74
CA SER A 74 6.95 -21.85 -11.75
C SER A 74 6.64 -23.29 -11.31
N VAL A 75 7.33 -24.24 -11.95
CA VAL A 75 7.27 -25.67 -11.62
C VAL A 75 8.29 -26.02 -10.54
N ASP A 76 9.45 -25.34 -10.56
CA ASP A 76 10.64 -25.70 -9.80
C ASP A 76 10.95 -24.72 -8.67
N GLU A 77 10.17 -23.66 -8.49
CA GLU A 77 10.36 -22.67 -7.43
C GLU A 77 9.04 -22.27 -6.76
N ARG A 78 9.10 -21.96 -5.46
CA ARG A 78 7.93 -21.52 -4.68
C ARG A 78 8.29 -20.42 -3.69
N TRP A 79 7.27 -19.67 -3.25
CA TRP A 79 7.42 -18.82 -2.07
C TRP A 79 7.51 -19.70 -0.82
N ALA A 80 8.26 -19.24 0.18
CA ALA A 80 8.37 -19.87 1.50
C ALA A 80 7.13 -19.63 2.40
N GLY A 81 6.00 -19.26 1.80
CA GLY A 81 4.76 -18.89 2.47
C GLY A 81 3.95 -17.87 1.65
N SER A 82 3.08 -17.12 2.34
CA SER A 82 2.33 -16.01 1.72
C SER A 82 3.25 -14.84 1.40
N LEU A 83 3.26 -14.43 0.13
CA LEU A 83 3.98 -13.24 -0.33
C LEU A 83 3.45 -11.97 0.33
N GLU A 84 2.15 -11.86 0.58
CA GLU A 84 1.53 -10.73 1.27
C GLU A 84 2.06 -10.58 2.70
N ALA A 85 2.07 -11.68 3.47
CA ALA A 85 2.60 -11.67 4.83
C ALA A 85 4.09 -11.30 4.88
N ASP A 86 4.85 -11.70 3.85
CA ASP A 86 6.26 -11.35 3.73
C ASP A 86 6.48 -9.87 3.39
N ILE A 87 5.65 -9.32 2.48
CA ILE A 87 5.61 -7.89 2.19
C ILE A 87 5.35 -7.09 3.47
N ASP A 88 4.32 -7.45 4.25
CA ASP A 88 3.98 -6.78 5.50
C ASP A 88 5.17 -6.79 6.48
N GLN A 89 5.81 -7.95 6.64
CA GLN A 89 6.97 -8.10 7.52
C GLN A 89 8.16 -7.24 7.07
N VAL A 90 8.44 -7.17 5.77
CA VAL A 90 9.51 -6.33 5.22
C VAL A 90 9.18 -4.84 5.40
N LEU A 91 7.96 -4.41 5.06
CA LEU A 91 7.48 -3.04 5.22
C LEU A 91 7.61 -2.60 6.68
N MET A 92 7.11 -3.40 7.61
CA MET A 92 7.19 -3.13 9.05
C MET A 92 8.62 -2.93 9.54
N ARG A 93 9.50 -3.89 9.24
CA ARG A 93 10.88 -3.86 9.73
C ARG A 93 11.67 -2.69 9.13
N GLN A 94 11.52 -2.45 7.84
CA GLN A 94 12.20 -1.37 7.14
C GLN A 94 11.66 0.01 7.54
N LEU A 95 10.34 0.19 7.69
CA LEU A 95 9.77 1.46 8.14
C LEU A 95 10.18 1.80 9.56
N ALA A 96 10.11 0.83 10.49
CA ALA A 96 10.50 1.06 11.88
C ALA A 96 11.96 1.52 11.98
N TRP A 97 12.86 0.87 11.23
CA TRP A 97 14.26 1.25 11.15
C TRP A 97 14.47 2.64 10.52
N ARG A 98 13.87 2.92 9.36
CA ARG A 98 14.10 4.19 8.63
C ARG A 98 13.48 5.40 9.32
N LEU A 99 12.39 5.20 10.05
CA LEU A 99 11.76 6.23 10.86
C LEU A 99 12.30 6.28 12.30
N ASP A 100 13.24 5.39 12.63
CA ASP A 100 13.84 5.21 13.97
C ASP A 100 12.79 5.21 15.09
N THR A 101 11.67 4.50 14.88
CA THR A 101 10.53 4.47 15.82
C THR A 101 10.17 3.05 16.23
N GLN A 102 9.92 2.86 17.52
CA GLN A 102 9.32 1.63 18.05
C GLN A 102 7.78 1.68 18.05
N ARG A 103 7.18 2.81 17.67
CA ARG A 103 5.72 3.02 17.66
C ARG A 103 5.14 2.79 16.26
N LEU A 104 5.45 1.65 15.66
CA LEU A 104 4.90 1.22 14.37
C LEU A 104 3.93 0.05 14.61
N ALA A 105 2.72 0.13 14.07
CA ALA A 105 1.71 -0.92 14.19
C ALA A 105 1.06 -1.25 12.84
N LEU A 106 0.58 -2.48 12.69
CA LEU A 106 -0.31 -2.90 11.62
C LEU A 106 -1.77 -2.66 12.03
N ALA A 107 -2.62 -2.30 11.07
CA ALA A 107 -4.06 -2.23 11.30
C ALA A 107 -4.69 -3.64 11.44
N PRO A 108 -5.75 -3.79 12.26
CA PRO A 108 -6.37 -2.75 13.09
C PRO A 108 -5.49 -2.37 14.28
N ALA A 109 -5.47 -1.07 14.61
CA ALA A 109 -4.70 -0.57 15.73
C ALA A 109 -5.20 -1.17 17.05
N THR A 110 -4.28 -1.49 17.96
CA THR A 110 -4.63 -1.89 19.33
C THR A 110 -5.23 -0.72 20.11
N ALA A 111 -6.07 -1.02 21.10
CA ALA A 111 -6.65 0.00 21.96
C ALA A 111 -5.55 0.86 22.60
N GLY A 112 -5.70 2.18 22.53
CA GLY A 112 -4.71 3.14 23.04
C GLY A 112 -3.59 3.53 22.07
N PHE A 113 -3.55 2.95 20.86
CA PHE A 113 -2.62 3.40 19.81
C PHE A 113 -3.23 4.56 19.01
N SER A 114 -2.66 5.76 19.15
CA SER A 114 -3.02 6.94 18.37
C SER A 114 -1.91 7.26 17.37
N PRO A 115 -2.11 6.99 16.06
CA PRO A 115 -1.10 7.27 15.06
C PRO A 115 -0.97 8.78 14.78
N ASP A 116 0.26 9.24 14.63
CA ASP A 116 0.58 10.55 14.07
C ASP A 116 0.38 10.55 12.55
N VAL A 117 0.68 9.40 11.91
CA VAL A 117 0.53 9.18 10.46
C VAL A 117 -0.05 7.79 10.20
N GLN A 118 -1.01 7.70 9.29
CA GLN A 118 -1.52 6.43 8.77
C GLN A 118 -1.10 6.26 7.30
N ILE A 119 -0.50 5.12 6.99
CA ILE A 119 -0.08 4.71 5.66
C ILE A 119 -1.14 3.77 5.09
N LEU A 120 -1.66 4.08 3.92
CA LEU A 120 -2.50 3.18 3.12
C LEU A 120 -1.75 2.83 1.84
N LEU A 121 -1.39 1.56 1.68
CA LEU A 121 -0.59 1.08 0.56
C LEU A 121 -1.38 0.06 -0.26
N SER A 122 -1.32 0.19 -1.58
CA SER A 122 -1.85 -0.79 -2.52
C SER A 122 -0.79 -1.10 -3.58
N ILE A 123 -0.45 -2.37 -3.72
CA ILE A 123 0.51 -2.92 -4.67
C ILE A 123 -0.28 -3.61 -5.78
N THR A 124 -0.34 -2.98 -6.95
CA THR A 124 -1.10 -3.47 -8.11
C THR A 124 -0.28 -4.40 -8.99
N ARG A 125 1.05 -4.33 -8.89
CA ARG A 125 1.97 -5.24 -9.58
C ARG A 125 3.21 -5.49 -8.74
N PHE A 126 3.61 -6.75 -8.64
CA PHE A 126 4.88 -7.14 -8.03
C PHE A 126 5.36 -8.49 -8.57
N ASP A 127 5.94 -8.47 -9.76
CA ASP A 127 6.36 -9.68 -10.47
C ASP A 127 7.64 -9.49 -11.26
N SER A 128 8.19 -10.61 -11.70
CA SER A 128 9.39 -10.72 -12.54
C SER A 128 9.22 -11.89 -13.49
N GLY A 129 10.13 -12.03 -14.45
CA GLY A 129 10.20 -13.21 -15.32
C GLY A 129 11.63 -13.47 -15.80
N PRO A 130 11.94 -14.61 -16.44
CA PRO A 130 13.32 -14.89 -16.83
C PRO A 130 13.86 -13.90 -17.87
N GLN A 131 12.94 -13.34 -18.67
CA GLN A 131 13.21 -12.34 -19.71
C GLN A 131 12.54 -10.99 -19.41
N GLN A 132 12.03 -10.80 -18.20
CA GLN A 132 11.31 -9.60 -17.78
C GLN A 132 11.90 -9.10 -16.48
N PRO A 133 12.27 -7.82 -16.37
CA PRO A 133 12.81 -7.28 -15.12
C PRO A 133 11.78 -7.40 -13.99
N ALA A 134 12.26 -7.28 -12.76
CA ALA A 134 11.36 -7.13 -11.63
C ALA A 134 10.65 -5.79 -11.74
N VAL A 135 9.34 -5.78 -11.52
CA VAL A 135 8.51 -4.56 -11.57
C VAL A 135 7.65 -4.49 -10.32
N LEU A 136 7.65 -3.33 -9.69
CA LEU A 136 6.75 -2.97 -8.60
C LEU A 136 5.91 -1.77 -9.03
N GLU A 137 4.60 -1.92 -9.02
CA GLU A 137 3.64 -0.82 -9.18
C GLU A 137 2.79 -0.73 -7.93
N ALA A 138 2.73 0.47 -7.36
CA ALA A 138 2.01 0.71 -6.13
C ALA A 138 1.43 2.13 -6.09
N GLN A 139 0.46 2.31 -5.21
CA GLN A 139 -0.05 3.60 -4.79
C GLN A 139 -0.01 3.69 -3.28
N TRP A 140 0.39 4.84 -2.75
CA TRP A 140 0.21 5.12 -1.33
C TRP A 140 -0.66 6.35 -1.12
N ARG A 141 -1.27 6.40 0.07
CA ARG A 141 -1.90 7.58 0.65
C ARG A 141 -1.43 7.73 2.09
N LEU A 142 -1.07 8.94 2.48
CA LEU A 142 -0.66 9.27 3.84
C LEU A 142 -1.72 10.15 4.48
N LEU A 143 -2.27 9.69 5.59
CA LEU A 143 -3.22 10.45 6.39
C LEU A 143 -2.52 10.97 7.65
N ASP A 144 -2.85 12.18 8.09
CA ASP A 144 -2.41 12.68 9.39
C ASP A 144 -3.25 12.11 10.54
N LYS A 145 -2.93 12.51 11.77
CA LYS A 145 -3.67 12.17 12.99
C LYS A 145 -5.17 12.53 13.00
N ARG A 146 -5.63 13.43 12.11
CA ARG A 146 -7.04 13.80 11.96
C ARG A 146 -7.74 12.94 10.90
N GLY A 147 -6.98 12.09 10.21
CA GLY A 147 -7.46 11.30 9.07
C GLY A 147 -7.48 12.08 7.77
N GLU A 148 -6.88 13.28 7.72
CA GLU A 148 -6.84 14.09 6.50
C GLU A 148 -5.73 13.61 5.57
N LEU A 149 -6.04 13.52 4.28
CA LEU A 149 -5.06 13.15 3.26
C LEU A 149 -4.01 14.25 3.11
N ARG A 150 -2.74 13.91 3.36
CA ARG A 150 -1.61 14.83 3.25
C ARG A 150 -0.73 14.58 2.03
N ASP A 151 -0.61 13.33 1.61
CA ASP A 151 0.15 12.93 0.42
C ASP A 151 -0.50 11.72 -0.26
N SER A 152 -0.36 11.65 -1.58
CA SER A 152 -0.81 10.52 -2.40
C SER A 152 0.09 10.40 -3.61
N ARG A 153 0.57 9.18 -3.92
CA ARG A 153 1.49 8.97 -5.04
C ARG A 153 1.30 7.62 -5.70
N LEU A 154 1.34 7.63 -7.04
CA LEU A 154 1.50 6.45 -7.89
C LEU A 154 2.99 6.22 -8.18
N ILE A 155 3.42 4.97 -8.07
CA ILE A 155 4.83 4.59 -8.14
C ILE A 155 4.98 3.39 -9.05
N ARG A 156 6.00 3.46 -9.90
CA ARG A 156 6.50 2.35 -10.68
C ARG A 156 8.01 2.27 -10.52
N LEU A 157 8.48 1.15 -10.02
CA LEU A 157 9.91 0.85 -9.87
C LEU A 157 10.24 -0.39 -10.70
N GLN A 158 11.48 -0.47 -11.18
CA GLN A 158 11.95 -1.57 -12.01
C GLN A 158 13.42 -1.87 -11.70
N GLU A 159 13.78 -3.14 -11.64
CA GLU A 159 15.14 -3.61 -11.35
C GLU A 159 15.52 -4.75 -12.28
N ALA A 160 16.70 -4.64 -12.92
CA ALA A 160 17.21 -5.63 -13.84
C ALA A 160 17.90 -6.79 -13.10
N HIS A 161 17.95 -7.96 -13.74
CA HIS A 161 18.51 -9.16 -13.14
C HIS A 161 18.97 -10.16 -14.20
N GLN A 162 19.64 -11.25 -13.80
CA GLN A 162 20.19 -12.24 -14.74
C GLN A 162 19.21 -13.33 -15.17
N GLY A 163 17.97 -13.31 -14.66
CA GLY A 163 16.86 -14.12 -15.16
C GLY A 163 16.59 -15.40 -14.35
N ASN A 164 17.55 -15.91 -13.58
CA ASN A 164 17.29 -17.01 -12.66
C ASN A 164 16.40 -16.54 -11.48
N ALA A 165 15.65 -17.46 -10.87
CA ALA A 165 14.67 -17.14 -9.84
C ALA A 165 15.27 -16.44 -8.61
N ALA A 166 16.49 -16.81 -8.19
CA ALA A 166 17.15 -16.14 -7.07
C ALA A 166 17.44 -14.67 -7.36
N ASP A 167 17.92 -14.37 -8.56
CA ASP A 167 18.17 -13.01 -9.02
C ASP A 167 16.88 -12.20 -9.22
N GLN A 168 15.80 -12.84 -9.68
CA GLN A 168 14.47 -12.22 -9.73
C GLN A 168 13.98 -11.82 -8.34
N VAL A 169 14.06 -12.73 -7.37
CA VAL A 169 13.62 -12.47 -5.98
C VAL A 169 14.49 -11.42 -5.31
N ARG A 170 15.81 -11.42 -5.55
CA ARG A 170 16.72 -10.36 -5.11
C ARG A 170 16.28 -9.00 -5.66
N ALA A 171 16.01 -8.90 -6.96
CA ALA A 171 15.56 -7.66 -7.59
C ALA A 171 14.22 -7.18 -7.02
N GLN A 172 13.23 -8.08 -6.85
CA GLN A 172 11.97 -7.78 -6.18
C GLN A 172 12.16 -7.27 -4.74
N SER A 173 13.08 -7.88 -3.98
CA SER A 173 13.43 -7.44 -2.62
C SER A 173 14.00 -6.01 -2.62
N GLN A 174 14.87 -5.69 -3.59
CA GLN A 174 15.43 -4.34 -3.75
C GLN A 174 14.35 -3.31 -4.07
N LEU A 175 13.39 -3.64 -4.94
CA LEU A 175 12.26 -2.75 -5.27
C LEU A 175 11.40 -2.45 -4.05
N LEU A 176 11.11 -3.46 -3.22
CA LEU A 176 10.35 -3.25 -1.99
C LEU A 176 11.12 -2.37 -0.99
N GLN A 177 12.43 -2.57 -0.85
CA GLN A 177 13.29 -1.71 -0.02
C GLN A 177 13.32 -0.26 -0.53
N GLN A 178 13.37 -0.05 -1.86
CA GLN A 178 13.28 1.27 -2.48
C GLN A 178 11.91 1.93 -2.22
N LEU A 179 10.82 1.17 -2.35
CA LEU A 179 9.47 1.66 -2.01
C LEU A 179 9.42 2.15 -0.57
N VAL A 180 9.92 1.35 0.38
CA VAL A 180 9.94 1.74 1.81
C VAL A 180 10.80 2.97 2.06
N GLN A 181 11.94 3.11 1.38
CA GLN A 181 12.76 4.31 1.47
C GLN A 181 12.00 5.56 1.01
N GLN A 182 11.30 5.49 -0.12
CA GLN A 182 10.53 6.63 -0.61
C GLN A 182 9.34 6.94 0.32
N LEU A 183 8.68 5.90 0.83
CA LEU A 183 7.56 6.03 1.77
C LEU A 183 8.01 6.67 3.09
N ALA A 184 9.13 6.22 3.67
CA ALA A 184 9.71 6.81 4.87
C ALA A 184 10.05 8.29 4.65
N THR A 185 10.62 8.62 3.48
CA THR A 185 10.93 10.01 3.10
C THR A 185 9.67 10.88 3.05
N ALA A 186 8.55 10.34 2.57
CA ALA A 186 7.27 11.05 2.50
C ALA A 186 6.58 11.17 3.88
N VAL A 187 6.82 10.24 4.80
CA VAL A 187 6.25 10.25 6.16
C VAL A 187 6.97 11.25 7.09
N LEU A 188 8.29 11.41 6.96
CA LEU A 188 9.10 12.24 7.88
C LEU A 188 8.66 13.71 8.04
N PRO A 189 8.14 14.42 7.03
CA PRO A 189 7.59 15.77 7.21
C PRO A 189 6.31 15.78 8.05
N LEU A 190 5.45 14.78 7.87
CA LEU A 190 4.14 14.68 8.53
C LEU A 190 4.27 14.37 10.03
N THR A 191 5.38 13.75 10.43
CA THR A 191 5.67 13.48 11.85
C THR A 191 6.22 14.70 12.59
N LYS A 192 6.66 15.74 11.87
CA LYS A 192 7.29 16.94 12.44
C LYS A 192 6.38 18.16 12.48
N GLU A 193 5.26 18.18 11.74
CA GLU A 193 4.36 19.34 11.72
C GLU A 193 3.80 19.62 13.13
N PRO A 194 4.16 20.77 13.74
CA PRO A 194 3.44 21.28 14.90
C PRO A 194 2.01 21.53 14.44
N GLN A 195 1.03 21.12 15.25
CA GLN A 195 -0.36 21.49 15.02
C GLN A 195 -0.40 23.00 14.77
N PRO A 196 -0.96 23.49 13.64
CA PRO A 196 -1.53 24.82 13.65
C PRO A 196 -2.48 24.78 14.84
N LEU A 197 -2.20 25.62 15.85
CA LEU A 197 -3.06 25.77 17.02
C LEU A 197 -4.48 25.75 16.49
N ALA A 198 -5.32 24.86 17.05
CA ALA A 198 -6.75 24.93 16.86
C ALA A 198 -7.13 26.40 16.85
N GLU A 199 -7.68 26.89 15.73
CA GLU A 199 -8.27 28.22 15.71
C GLU A 199 -9.17 28.26 16.94
N THR A 200 -8.74 29.04 17.93
CA THR A 200 -9.53 29.29 19.13
C THR A 200 -10.91 29.65 18.62
N PRO A 201 -11.99 28.95 19.02
CA PRO A 201 -13.33 29.36 18.65
C PRO A 201 -13.42 30.84 18.97
N ARG A 202 -13.48 31.69 17.94
CA ARG A 202 -13.56 33.13 18.11
C ARG A 202 -14.78 33.34 18.99
N LYS A 203 -14.53 33.76 20.24
CA LYS A 203 -15.54 34.18 21.18
C LYS A 203 -16.49 35.09 20.39
N PRO A 204 -17.81 34.82 20.35
CA PRO A 204 -18.73 35.68 19.64
C PRO A 204 -18.52 37.11 20.16
N ALA A 205 -18.23 38.03 19.25
CA ALA A 205 -18.13 39.44 19.60
C ALA A 205 -19.43 39.84 20.32
N PRO A 206 -19.37 40.67 21.39
CA PRO A 206 -20.58 41.13 22.05
C PRO A 206 -21.47 41.81 21.01
N ALA A 207 -22.71 41.36 20.89
CA ALA A 207 -23.71 41.99 20.04
C ALA A 207 -23.80 43.47 20.43
N THR A 208 -23.53 44.35 19.47
CA THR A 208 -23.79 45.78 19.60
C THR A 208 -25.28 45.97 19.90
N PRO A 209 -25.67 46.69 20.97
CA PRO A 209 -27.07 46.91 21.24
C PRO A 209 -27.71 47.69 20.10
N ALA A 210 -28.79 47.13 19.55
CA ALA A 210 -29.59 47.75 18.51
C ALA A 210 -30.08 49.13 18.98
N ARG A 211 -29.85 50.16 18.16
CA ARG A 211 -30.47 51.47 18.33
C ARG A 211 -32.01 51.32 18.33
N PRO A 212 -32.74 52.02 19.20
CA PRO A 212 -34.20 52.03 19.15
C PRO A 212 -34.68 52.55 17.79
N LYS A 213 -35.64 51.85 17.17
CA LYS A 213 -36.35 52.33 15.98
C LYS A 213 -37.11 53.59 16.36
N GLU A 214 -36.64 54.72 15.87
CA GLU A 214 -37.37 55.98 15.91
C GLU A 214 -38.50 55.94 14.88
N SER A 215 -39.71 56.16 15.38
CA SER A 215 -40.97 56.13 14.66
C SER A 215 -40.99 57.17 13.54
N ALA A 216 -41.13 56.74 12.29
CA ALA A 216 -41.45 57.62 11.18
C ALA A 216 -42.99 57.67 11.00
N GLU A 217 -43.52 58.85 11.23
CA GLU A 217 -44.92 59.28 11.11
C GLU A 217 -45.47 59.13 9.66
N PRO A 218 -46.79 58.95 9.46
CA PRO A 218 -47.35 58.59 8.15
C PRO A 218 -47.55 59.82 7.26
N LYS A 219 -47.06 59.75 6.02
CA LYS A 219 -47.41 60.69 4.95
C LYS A 219 -48.25 59.99 3.87
N ILE A 220 -49.48 60.48 3.70
CA ILE A 220 -50.38 60.26 2.56
C ILE A 220 -50.62 61.66 1.93
N PRO A 221 -51.03 61.85 0.66
CA PRO A 221 -50.95 61.05 -0.59
C PRO A 221 -50.32 61.87 -1.75
N MET A 222 -50.13 61.26 -2.92
CA MET A 222 -50.64 61.85 -4.17
C MET A 222 -50.81 60.77 -5.24
N ALA A 223 -52.00 60.75 -5.86
CA ALA A 223 -52.39 59.85 -6.92
C ALA A 223 -51.73 60.24 -8.25
N ALA A 224 -51.36 59.23 -9.05
CA ALA A 224 -51.03 59.38 -10.47
C ALA A 224 -52.00 58.50 -11.29
N PRO A 225 -52.48 58.97 -12.45
CA PRO A 225 -53.59 58.37 -13.16
C PRO A 225 -53.23 57.06 -13.84
N VAL A 226 -54.20 56.15 -13.82
CA VAL A 226 -54.22 54.87 -14.54
C VAL A 226 -54.20 55.13 -16.05
N ARG A 227 -53.21 54.58 -16.77
CA ARG A 227 -53.33 54.32 -18.21
C ARG A 227 -53.59 52.84 -18.42
N THR A 228 -54.82 52.52 -18.80
CA THR A 228 -55.22 51.27 -19.42
C THR A 228 -54.86 51.32 -20.90
N ASP A 229 -53.94 50.46 -21.33
CA ASP A 229 -53.83 50.06 -22.74
C ASP A 229 -54.06 48.55 -22.80
N VAL A 230 -55.29 48.20 -23.18
CA VAL A 230 -55.73 46.85 -23.50
C VAL A 230 -55.44 46.66 -24.99
N GLU A 231 -54.48 45.81 -25.34
CA GLU A 231 -54.44 45.23 -26.68
C GLU A 231 -54.39 43.71 -26.61
N VAL A 232 -55.54 43.16 -26.98
CA VAL A 232 -55.79 41.78 -27.34
C VAL A 232 -55.24 41.55 -28.73
N TYR A 233 -54.31 40.63 -28.92
CA TYR A 233 -54.18 39.91 -30.20
C TYR A 233 -53.86 38.44 -29.97
N ARG A 234 -54.83 37.59 -30.34
CA ARG A 234 -54.66 36.16 -30.61
C ARG A 234 -54.22 35.99 -32.05
N PHE A 235 -53.32 35.03 -32.29
CA PHE A 235 -53.32 34.21 -33.49
C PHE A 235 -53.26 32.74 -33.05
#